data_AF-M0IM50-F1
#
_entry.id   AF-M0IM50-F1
#
_cell.length_a   1.000
_cell.length_b   1.000
_cell.length_c   1.000
_cell.angle_alpha   90.00
_cell.angle_beta   90.00
_cell.angle_gamma   90.00
#
_symmetry.space_group_name_H-M   'P 1'
#
loop_
_entity.id
_entity.type
_entity.pdbx_description
1 polymer ?
#
loop_
_entity_poly.entity_id
_entity_poly.type
_entity_poly.pdbx_seq_one_letter_code
_entity_poly.pdbx_strand_id
1 'polypeptide(L)'
;MPDDEVTPAAVESLLDGDDPPLVVDVSTDAEFALGHIPGSINVPLVDLVASLGRVTGADHIVTVCPRGEASVQAVRLLSAYEGTEGARIESMAGGLDAWDGPLEEGFDEGGVERGDEDGQEGGDGDEGEHTHEERSDS
;
A
#
# COMPACT_ATOMS: atom_id res chain seq x y z
N MET A 1 8.53 -16.02 22.93
CA MET A 1 8.13 -14.94 22.02
C MET A 1 7.71 -13.76 22.88
N PRO A 2 8.06 -12.52 22.51
CA PRO A 2 7.41 -11.36 23.12
C PRO A 2 5.89 -11.46 22.92
N ASP A 3 5.11 -10.83 23.81
CA ASP A 3 3.65 -10.89 23.77
C ASP A 3 3.04 -10.23 22.51
N ASP A 4 3.86 -9.46 21.76
CA ASP A 4 3.48 -8.74 20.54
C ASP A 4 3.99 -9.42 19.25
N GLU A 5 4.19 -10.74 19.25
CA GLU A 5 4.67 -11.51 18.10
C GLU A 5 3.80 -12.75 17.83
N VAL A 6 3.43 -12.92 16.55
CA VAL A 6 2.61 -14.02 16.05
C VAL A 6 3.37 -14.82 14.98
N THR A 7 3.19 -16.14 14.93
CA THR A 7 3.88 -16.98 13.92
C THR A 7 3.17 -16.93 12.56
N PRO A 8 3.88 -17.14 11.44
CA PRO A 8 3.27 -17.21 10.11
C PRO A 8 2.11 -18.21 10.02
N ALA A 9 2.28 -19.43 10.54
CA ALA A 9 1.21 -20.43 10.55
C ALA A 9 -0.01 -20.01 11.39
N ALA A 10 0.19 -19.22 12.45
CA ALA A 10 -0.93 -18.67 13.22
C ALA A 10 -1.62 -17.54 12.46
N VAL A 11 -0.88 -16.69 11.74
CA VAL A 11 -1.46 -15.67 10.84
C VAL A 11 -2.30 -16.34 9.75
N GLU A 12 -1.81 -17.39 9.10
CA GLU A 12 -2.58 -18.15 8.12
C GLU A 12 -3.89 -18.69 8.72
N SER A 13 -3.82 -19.33 9.88
CA SER A 13 -5.01 -19.83 10.58
C SER A 13 -6.00 -18.73 10.98
N LEU A 14 -5.50 -17.52 11.27
CA LEU A 14 -6.33 -16.36 11.59
C LEU A 14 -7.02 -15.79 10.35
N LEU A 15 -6.33 -15.76 9.21
CA LEU A 15 -6.89 -15.29 7.93
C LEU A 15 -8.03 -16.18 7.42
N ASP A 16 -7.99 -17.48 7.73
CA ASP A 16 -9.07 -18.44 7.41
C ASP A 16 -10.25 -18.39 8.41
N GLY A 17 -10.16 -17.57 9.45
CA GLY A 17 -11.17 -17.45 10.51
C GLY A 17 -12.38 -16.58 10.15
N ASP A 18 -13.38 -16.58 11.03
CA ASP A 18 -14.58 -15.74 10.90
C ASP A 18 -14.31 -14.23 11.14
N ASP A 19 -13.21 -13.91 11.83
CA ASP A 19 -12.79 -12.55 12.18
C ASP A 19 -11.27 -12.41 11.91
N PRO A 20 -10.88 -12.24 10.63
CA PRO A 20 -9.48 -12.18 10.25
C PRO A 20 -8.85 -10.85 10.69
N PRO A 21 -7.57 -10.84 11.10
CA PRO A 21 -6.87 -9.62 11.47
C PRO A 21 -6.65 -8.73 10.25
N LEU A 22 -6.55 -7.42 10.51
CA LEU A 22 -6.03 -6.48 9.52
C LEU A 22 -4.52 -6.68 9.36
N VAL A 23 -4.09 -7.19 8.22
CA VAL A 23 -2.66 -7.31 7.89
C VAL A 23 -2.16 -5.98 7.31
N VAL A 24 -1.16 -5.39 7.97
CA VAL A 24 -0.55 -4.13 7.57
C VAL A 24 0.89 -4.39 7.14
N ASP A 25 1.14 -4.31 5.84
CA ASP A 25 2.48 -4.40 5.30
C ASP A 25 3.16 -3.03 5.36
N VAL A 26 4.24 -2.94 6.15
CA VAL A 26 4.98 -1.71 6.38
C VAL A 26 6.22 -1.55 5.49
N SER A 27 6.33 -2.39 4.46
CA SER A 27 7.36 -2.32 3.43
C SER A 27 7.13 -1.15 2.49
N THR A 28 8.13 -0.86 1.66
CA THR A 28 7.97 0.11 0.58
C THR A 28 6.95 -0.37 -0.45
N ASP A 29 6.32 0.56 -1.17
CA ASP A 29 5.40 0.29 -2.28
C ASP A 29 5.98 -0.72 -3.29
N ALA A 30 7.29 -0.62 -3.58
CA ALA A 30 7.97 -1.51 -4.49
C ALA A 30 8.11 -2.94 -3.94
N GLU A 31 8.39 -3.10 -2.65
CA GLU A 31 8.45 -4.41 -1.99
C GLU A 31 7.07 -5.05 -1.92
N PHE A 32 6.05 -4.27 -1.56
CA PHE A 32 4.67 -4.74 -1.53
C PHE A 32 4.20 -5.24 -2.90
N ALA A 33 4.49 -4.47 -3.96
CA ALA A 33 4.13 -4.85 -5.32
C ALA A 33 4.86 -6.11 -5.82
N LEU A 34 6.01 -6.47 -5.24
CA LEU A 34 6.74 -7.70 -5.57
C LEU A 34 6.17 -8.94 -4.88
N GLY A 35 5.39 -8.77 -3.81
CA GLY A 35 4.83 -9.87 -3.05
C GLY A 35 4.31 -9.43 -1.69
N HIS A 36 3.02 -9.61 -1.45
CA HIS A 36 2.37 -9.31 -0.18
C HIS A 36 1.32 -10.36 0.16
N ILE A 37 0.87 -10.39 1.42
CA ILE A 37 -0.19 -11.31 1.85
C ILE A 37 -1.53 -10.85 1.24
N PRO A 38 -2.34 -11.74 0.65
CA PRO A 38 -3.62 -11.36 0.06
C PRO A 38 -4.52 -10.59 1.02
N GLY A 39 -5.11 -9.49 0.53
CA GLY A 39 -5.97 -8.61 1.34
C GLY A 39 -5.25 -7.78 2.39
N SER A 40 -3.92 -7.79 2.42
CA SER A 40 -3.15 -6.86 3.26
C SER A 40 -3.19 -5.44 2.69
N ILE A 41 -3.05 -4.44 3.57
CA ILE A 41 -2.90 -3.05 3.17
C ILE A 41 -1.43 -2.64 3.24
N ASN A 42 -0.96 -1.90 2.25
CA ASN A 42 0.37 -1.30 2.31
C ASN A 42 0.32 0.06 3.02
N VAL A 43 1.10 0.18 4.09
CA VAL A 43 1.32 1.43 4.81
C VAL A 43 2.81 1.50 5.17
N PRO A 44 3.66 2.04 4.29
CA PRO A 44 5.11 2.11 4.53
C PRO A 44 5.42 2.68 5.91
N LEU A 45 6.41 2.11 6.61
CA LEU A 45 6.74 2.51 7.99
C LEU A 45 6.96 4.03 8.14
N VAL A 46 7.52 4.66 7.12
CA VAL A 46 7.77 6.12 7.07
C VAL A 46 6.49 6.96 7.08
N ASP A 47 5.41 6.42 6.53
CA ASP A 47 4.10 7.08 6.40
C ASP A 47 3.09 6.59 7.44
N LEU A 48 3.44 5.56 8.23
CA LEU A 48 2.57 4.92 9.20
C LEU A 48 1.94 5.91 10.17
N VAL A 49 2.74 6.84 10.72
CA VAL A 49 2.27 7.87 11.67
C VAL A 49 1.27 8.84 11.02
N ALA A 50 1.47 9.18 9.74
CA ALA A 50 0.55 10.04 9.00
C ALA A 50 -0.73 9.30 8.56
N SER A 51 -0.66 7.97 8.47
CA SER A 51 -1.72 7.10 7.94
C SER A 51 -2.42 6.27 9.02
N LEU A 52 -2.23 6.59 10.30
CA LEU A 52 -2.82 5.86 11.43
C LEU A 52 -4.34 5.71 11.30
N GLY A 53 -5.02 6.72 10.73
CA GLY A 53 -6.46 6.69 10.46
C GLY A 53 -6.95 5.52 9.60
N ARG A 54 -6.07 4.90 8.80
CA ARG A 54 -6.40 3.71 7.98
C ARG A 54 -6.34 2.42 8.78
N VAL A 55 -5.62 2.42 9.90
CA VAL A 55 -5.37 1.26 10.75
C VAL A 55 -6.26 1.30 12.00
N THR A 56 -6.62 2.50 12.46
CA THR A 56 -7.44 2.73 13.65
C THR A 56 -8.89 2.33 13.37
N GLY A 57 -9.34 1.26 14.02
CA GLY A 57 -10.68 0.70 13.83
C GLY A 57 -10.70 -0.82 13.72
N ALA A 58 -9.54 -1.44 13.47
CA ALA A 58 -9.38 -2.88 13.58
C ALA A 58 -9.16 -3.30 15.03
N ASP A 59 -9.85 -4.35 15.47
CA ASP A 59 -9.69 -4.95 16.80
C ASP A 59 -8.44 -5.85 16.89
N HIS A 60 -7.98 -6.37 15.74
CA HIS A 60 -6.75 -7.15 15.63
C HIS A 60 -5.95 -6.71 14.39
N ILE A 61 -4.70 -6.31 14.63
CA ILE A 61 -3.75 -5.83 13.62
C ILE A 61 -2.50 -6.71 13.65
N VAL A 62 -2.09 -7.20 12.48
CA VAL A 62 -0.83 -7.93 12.29
C VAL A 62 0.06 -7.13 11.35
N THR A 63 1.21 -6.68 11.82
CA THR A 63 2.18 -5.96 11.00
C THR A 63 3.18 -6.92 10.36
N VAL A 64 3.52 -6.66 9.09
CA VAL A 64 4.45 -7.47 8.33
C VAL A 64 5.42 -6.61 7.53
N CYS A 65 6.62 -7.13 7.30
CA CYS A 65 7.61 -6.63 6.36
C CYS A 65 8.47 -7.82 5.89
N PRO A 66 9.47 -7.68 4.99
CA PRO A 66 10.11 -8.85 4.40
C PRO A 66 10.83 -9.72 5.43
N ARG A 67 11.53 -9.09 6.39
CA ARG A 67 12.39 -9.76 7.38
C ARG A 67 11.90 -9.67 8.83
N GLY A 68 10.77 -9.01 9.08
CA GLY A 68 10.21 -8.79 10.43
C GLY A 68 10.87 -7.66 11.25
N GLU A 69 11.88 -6.97 10.74
CA GLU A 69 12.61 -5.93 11.51
C GLU A 69 11.84 -4.61 11.63
N ALA A 70 11.17 -4.20 10.55
CA ALA A 70 10.37 -2.98 10.49
C ALA A 70 8.99 -3.16 11.12
N SER A 71 8.40 -4.35 11.04
CA SER A 71 7.09 -4.66 11.60
C SER A 71 7.08 -4.56 13.13
N VAL A 72 8.16 -4.97 13.81
CA VAL A 72 8.32 -4.77 15.28
C VAL A 72 8.30 -3.28 15.66
N GLN A 73 8.86 -2.40 14.84
CA GLN A 73 8.80 -0.96 15.08
C GLN A 73 7.39 -0.42 14.85
N ALA A 74 6.69 -0.91 13.83
CA ALA A 74 5.30 -0.57 13.56
C ALA A 74 4.37 -0.93 14.74
N VAL A 75 4.55 -2.10 15.36
CA VAL A 75 3.82 -2.49 16.57
C VAL A 75 3.98 -1.42 17.65
N ARG A 76 5.22 -0.99 17.95
CA ARG A 76 5.47 0.01 19.00
C ARG A 76 4.81 1.36 18.70
N LEU A 77 4.79 1.78 17.44
CA LEU A 77 4.16 3.04 17.02
C LEU A 77 2.64 2.96 17.15
N LEU A 78 2.04 1.85 16.70
CA LEU A 78 0.61 1.61 16.78
C LEU A 78 0.15 1.42 18.22
N SER A 79 0.86 0.66 19.05
CA SER A 79 0.50 0.44 20.46
C SER A 79 0.62 1.71 21.30
N ALA A 80 1.40 2.70 20.86
CA ALA A 80 1.52 3.99 21.54
C ALA A 80 0.45 5.01 21.12
N TYR A 81 -0.40 4.67 20.14
CA TYR A 81 -1.41 5.58 19.62
C TYR A 81 -2.75 5.43 20.36
N GLU A 82 -3.38 6.56 20.70
CA GLU A 82 -4.63 6.59 21.47
C GLU A 82 -5.80 5.91 20.72
N GLY A 83 -5.78 5.86 19.39
CA GLY A 83 -6.83 5.23 18.59
C GLY A 83 -6.79 3.69 18.54
N THR A 84 -5.84 3.06 19.22
CA THR A 84 -5.57 1.61 19.14
C THR A 84 -5.38 0.97 20.52
N GLU A 85 -5.74 1.66 21.61
CA GLU A 85 -5.57 1.20 23.00
C GLU A 85 -6.28 -0.12 23.33
N GLY A 86 -7.31 -0.50 22.57
CA GLY A 86 -8.05 -1.76 22.71
C GLY A 86 -7.72 -2.82 21.67
N ALA A 87 -6.90 -2.48 20.67
CA ALA A 87 -6.58 -3.38 19.58
C ALA A 87 -5.46 -4.35 19.99
N ARG A 88 -5.57 -5.61 19.57
CA ARG A 88 -4.47 -6.56 19.61
C ARG A 88 -3.52 -6.24 18.46
N ILE A 89 -2.27 -5.90 18.75
CA ILE A 89 -1.29 -5.51 17.72
C ILE A 89 -0.08 -6.43 17.84
N GLU A 90 0.20 -7.19 16.79
CA GLU A 90 1.30 -8.16 16.76
C GLU A 90 2.12 -7.98 15.49
N SER A 91 3.40 -8.35 15.55
CA SER A 91 4.26 -8.48 14.38
C SER A 91 4.39 -9.93 13.96
N MET A 92 4.40 -10.19 12.65
CA MET A 92 4.63 -11.55 12.15
C MET A 92 6.10 -11.93 12.26
N ALA A 93 6.38 -12.99 13.02
CA ALA A 93 7.73 -13.51 13.24
C ALA A 93 8.39 -13.92 11.92
N GLY A 94 9.59 -13.39 11.67
CA GLY A 94 10.35 -13.68 10.46
C GLY A 94 9.89 -12.94 9.21
N GLY A 95 8.77 -12.20 9.26
CA GLY A 95 8.26 -11.46 8.12
C GLY A 95 7.80 -12.36 6.96
N LEU A 96 7.69 -11.78 5.76
CA LEU A 96 7.32 -12.53 4.55
C LEU A 96 8.32 -13.63 4.20
N ASP A 97 9.60 -13.51 4.58
CA ASP A 97 10.61 -14.55 4.37
C ASP A 97 10.27 -15.87 5.08
N ALA A 98 9.46 -15.81 6.15
CA ALA A 98 8.98 -16.98 6.90
C ALA A 98 7.52 -17.35 6.57
N TRP A 99 6.90 -16.67 5.60
CA TRP A 99 5.54 -16.94 5.16
C TRP A 99 5.51 -18.07 4.14
N ASP A 100 4.77 -19.14 4.46
CA ASP A 100 4.57 -20.31 3.59
C ASP A 100 3.23 -20.27 2.82
N GLY A 101 2.39 -19.26 3.10
CA GLY A 101 1.06 -19.12 2.51
C GLY A 101 1.07 -18.42 1.13
N PRO A 102 -0.11 -18.10 0.58
CA PRO A 102 -0.21 -17.41 -0.70
C PRO A 102 0.34 -15.98 -0.62
N LEU A 103 0.88 -15.50 -1.74
CA LEU A 103 1.29 -14.11 -1.95
C LEU A 103 0.59 -13.56 -3.20
N GLU A 104 0.25 -12.28 -3.15
CA GLU A 104 -0.22 -11.49 -4.29
C GLU A 104 0.85 -10.49 -4.74
N GLU A 105 0.82 -10.15 -6.03
CA GLU A 105 1.73 -9.20 -6.66
C GLU A 105 0.93 -8.00 -7.18
N GLY A 106 1.57 -6.83 -7.25
CA GLY A 106 0.94 -5.58 -7.66
C GLY A 106 0.21 -4.86 -6.53
N PHE A 107 -0.76 -4.02 -6.89
CA PHE A 107 -1.66 -3.37 -5.95
C PHE A 107 -3.06 -3.81 -6.30
N ASP A 108 -3.87 -4.22 -5.32
CA ASP A 108 -5.29 -4.45 -5.56
C ASP A 108 -5.93 -3.21 -6.20
N GLU A 109 -6.36 -3.35 -7.46
CA GLU A 109 -7.05 -2.31 -8.23
C GLU A 109 -8.48 -2.01 -7.70
N GLY A 110 -8.76 -2.27 -6.42
CA GLY A 110 -10.07 -2.15 -5.79
C GLY A 110 -10.33 -0.84 -5.04
N GLY A 111 -9.44 0.16 -5.11
CA GLY A 111 -9.55 1.32 -4.19
C GLY A 111 -8.85 2.60 -4.58
N VAL A 112 -8.61 2.89 -5.86
CA VAL A 112 -8.45 4.28 -6.33
C VAL A 112 -9.08 4.38 -7.71
N GLU A 113 -10.32 4.83 -7.76
CA GLU A 113 -10.89 5.34 -9.00
C GLU A 113 -9.95 6.45 -9.48
N ARG A 114 -9.36 6.27 -10.66
CA ARG A 114 -8.60 7.33 -11.33
C ARG A 114 -9.49 8.56 -11.35
N GLY A 115 -9.06 9.60 -10.65
CA GLY A 115 -9.42 10.96 -11.01
C GLY A 115 -8.74 11.28 -12.34
N ASP A 116 -9.33 10.82 -13.43
CA ASP A 116 -9.24 11.50 -14.72
C ASP A 116 -9.87 12.89 -14.56
N GLU A 117 -9.13 13.97 -14.87
CA GLU A 117 -9.54 15.35 -15.23
C GLU A 117 -8.58 16.39 -14.57
N ASP A 118 -7.94 17.38 -15.21
CA ASP A 118 -8.07 18.15 -16.46
C ASP A 118 -6.66 18.76 -16.75
N GLY A 119 -6.24 19.29 -17.90
CA GLY A 119 -6.91 19.95 -19.01
C GLY A 119 -5.97 21.04 -19.56
N GLN A 120 -5.62 20.93 -20.85
CA GLN A 120 -5.47 21.98 -21.87
C GLN A 120 -4.86 23.37 -21.53
N GLU A 121 -3.74 23.77 -22.16
CA GLU A 121 -3.48 25.12 -22.74
C GLU A 121 -2.46 24.97 -23.90
N GLY A 122 -2.86 25.11 -25.18
CA GLY A 122 -2.62 26.29 -26.04
C GLY A 122 -1.30 26.15 -26.83
N GLY A 123 -1.16 26.27 -28.14
CA GLY A 123 -1.97 26.75 -29.25
C GLY A 123 -0.97 27.25 -30.30
N ASP A 124 -1.09 26.89 -31.57
CA ASP A 124 -0.51 27.68 -32.67
C ASP A 124 -1.23 27.27 -33.96
N GLY A 125 -2.00 28.22 -34.49
CA GLY A 125 -2.64 28.10 -35.79
C GLY A 125 -1.63 28.47 -36.86
N ASP A 126 -1.32 27.53 -37.75
CA ASP A 126 -0.64 27.82 -39.00
C ASP A 126 -1.70 27.89 -40.10
N GLU A 127 -1.97 29.12 -40.52
CA GLU A 127 -2.93 29.47 -41.56
C GLU A 127 -2.41 28.99 -42.92
N GLY A 128 -3.28 28.28 -43.65
CA GLY A 128 -2.95 27.75 -44.97
C GLY A 128 -2.60 28.86 -45.97
N GLU A 129 -1.38 28.81 -46.49
CA GLU A 129 -0.98 29.59 -47.66
C GLU A 129 -1.39 28.85 -48.94
N HIS A 130 -2.43 29.40 -49.55
CA HIS A 130 -2.93 29.02 -50.87
C HIS A 130 -1.92 29.38 -51.95
N THR A 131 -1.59 28.42 -52.80
CA THR A 131 -0.85 28.64 -54.05
C THR A 131 -1.64 29.56 -54.99
N HIS A 132 -1.01 30.61 -55.51
CA HIS A 132 -1.28 31.05 -56.88
C HIS A 132 -0.02 31.57 -57.56
N GLU A 133 0.19 30.99 -58.73
CA GLU A 133 1.20 31.25 -59.73
C GLU A 133 0.97 32.60 -60.44
N GLU A 134 2.00 33.06 -61.15
CA GLU A 134 1.97 33.91 -62.37
C GLU A 134 2.61 35.32 -62.33
N ARG A 135 3.87 35.35 -62.81
CA ARG A 135 4.36 36.09 -64.01
C ARG A 135 4.58 37.63 -64.00
N SER A 136 5.73 37.96 -64.61
CA SER A 136 6.09 39.16 -65.41
C SER A 136 6.43 40.46 -64.66
N ASP A 137 7.69 40.88 -64.61
CA ASP A 137 8.48 41.61 -65.65
C ASP A 137 8.16 43.12 -65.74
N SER A 138 9.08 43.95 -65.23
CA SER A 138 9.68 45.15 -65.89
C SER A 138 10.38 46.06 -64.87
#